data_AF-A0A2S1ETR3-F1
#
_entry.id   AF-A0A2S1ETR3-F1
#
_cell.length_a   1.000
_cell.length_b   1.000
_cell.length_c   1.000
_cell.angle_alpha   90.00
_cell.angle_beta   90.00
_cell.angle_gamma   90.00
#
_symmetry.space_group_name_H-M   'P 1'
#
loop_
_entity.id
_entity.type
_entity.pdbx_description
1 polymer ?
#
loop_
_entity_poly.entity_id
_entity_poly.type
_entity_poly.pdbx_seq_one_letter_code
_entity_poly.pdbx_strand_id
1 'polypeptide(L)'
;MAIAHRSKKELKNLLVIKWTQLPQALQKVQRTLRSHKQEIYNSFKYDTYTNGPVEGTNNKIKVIKRTAYGFRNFFNFRIRILLALPNTYIAITWRNKQTAHAKAQAQAA
;
A
#
# COMPACT_ATOMS: atom_id res chain seq x y z
N MET A 1 -14.85 7.27 -18.87
CA MET A 1 -13.56 7.78 -18.30
C MET A 1 -12.53 6.66 -18.33
N ALA A 2 -11.28 6.90 -18.77
CA ALA A 2 -10.28 5.87 -19.11
C ALA A 2 -10.10 4.69 -18.12
N ILE A 3 -10.30 4.92 -16.83
CA ILE A 3 -10.25 3.89 -15.78
C ILE A 3 -11.52 3.00 -15.80
N ALA A 4 -12.70 3.59 -15.99
CA ALA A 4 -13.98 2.88 -16.06
C ALA A 4 -14.05 1.95 -17.29
N HIS A 5 -13.44 2.36 -18.40
CA HIS A 5 -13.36 1.54 -19.63
C HIS A 5 -12.04 0.76 -19.74
N ARG A 6 -11.16 0.84 -18.72
CA ARG A 6 -9.81 0.24 -18.69
C ARG A 6 -9.02 0.43 -19.99
N SER A 7 -9.20 1.59 -20.63
CA SER A 7 -8.73 1.83 -22.00
C SER A 7 -7.34 2.45 -21.98
N LYS A 8 -6.33 1.66 -22.39
CA LYS A 8 -4.94 2.13 -22.54
C LYS A 8 -4.83 3.28 -23.53
N LYS A 9 -5.66 3.27 -24.59
CA LYS A 9 -5.70 4.29 -25.64
C LYS A 9 -6.18 5.62 -25.07
N GLU A 10 -7.27 5.62 -24.31
CA GLU A 10 -7.78 6.84 -23.66
C GLU A 10 -6.77 7.40 -22.66
N LEU A 11 -6.18 6.56 -21.82
CA LEU A 11 -5.16 7.02 -20.86
C LEU A 11 -3.94 7.61 -21.58
N LYS A 12 -3.49 6.97 -22.68
CA LYS A 12 -2.37 7.50 -23.47
C LYS A 12 -2.72 8.89 -24.04
N ASN A 13 -3.91 9.06 -24.59
CA ASN A 13 -4.36 10.32 -25.17
C ASN A 13 -4.43 11.44 -24.11
N LEU A 14 -4.92 11.12 -22.90
CA LEU A 14 -4.97 12.07 -21.78
C LEU A 14 -3.57 12.50 -21.32
N LEU A 15 -2.61 11.56 -21.27
CA LEU A 15 -1.26 11.83 -20.80
C LEU A 15 -0.37 12.54 -21.82
N VAL A 16 -0.75 12.60 -23.11
CA VAL A 16 0.01 13.29 -24.18
C VAL A 16 -0.01 14.81 -23.99
N ILE A 17 -1.11 15.37 -23.49
CA ILE A 17 -1.26 16.82 -23.26
C ILE A 17 -0.10 17.34 -22.42
N LYS A 18 0.58 18.41 -22.89
CA LYS A 18 1.65 19.05 -22.11
C LYS A 18 1.04 19.53 -20.81
N TRP A 19 1.58 19.06 -19.69
CA TRP A 19 1.04 19.38 -18.37
C TRP A 19 1.02 20.90 -18.11
N THR A 20 1.92 21.69 -18.70
CA THR A 20 1.91 23.16 -18.66
C THR A 20 0.67 23.82 -19.28
N GLN A 21 -0.09 23.09 -20.10
CA GLN A 21 -1.37 23.55 -20.67
C GLN A 21 -2.55 23.29 -19.74
N LEU A 22 -2.34 22.59 -18.62
CA LEU A 22 -3.36 22.33 -17.62
C LEU A 22 -3.35 23.39 -16.53
N PRO A 23 -4.51 23.62 -15.89
CA PRO A 23 -4.58 24.40 -14.66
C PRO A 23 -3.53 23.94 -13.65
N GLN A 24 -2.94 24.89 -12.91
CA GLN A 24 -1.85 24.64 -11.97
C GLN A 24 -2.16 23.50 -10.97
N ALA A 25 -3.41 23.39 -10.53
CA ALA A 25 -3.86 22.33 -9.62
C ALA A 25 -3.73 20.92 -10.23
N LEU A 26 -3.93 20.79 -11.56
CA LEU A 26 -3.91 19.52 -12.28
C LEU A 26 -2.52 19.14 -12.79
N GLN A 27 -1.60 20.10 -12.88
CA GLN A 27 -0.21 19.86 -13.28
C GLN A 27 0.48 18.79 -12.44
N LYS A 28 0.31 18.86 -11.10
CA LYS A 28 0.87 17.87 -10.18
C LYS A 28 0.24 16.49 -10.39
N VAL A 29 -1.08 16.44 -10.58
CA VAL A 29 -1.81 15.20 -10.87
C VAL A 29 -1.30 14.57 -12.17
N GLN A 30 -1.14 15.35 -13.25
CA GLN A 30 -0.62 14.86 -14.53
C GLN A 30 0.80 14.28 -14.38
N ARG A 31 1.68 14.95 -13.62
CA ARG A 31 3.03 14.44 -13.35
C ARG A 31 2.98 13.09 -12.64
N THR A 32 2.17 12.95 -11.61
CA THR A 32 2.00 11.68 -10.88
C THR A 32 1.47 10.58 -11.79
N LEU A 33 0.43 10.87 -12.59
CA LEU A 33 -0.14 9.89 -13.53
C LEU A 33 0.86 9.44 -14.61
N ARG A 34 1.70 10.37 -15.09
CA ARG A 34 2.79 10.03 -16.03
C ARG A 34 3.86 9.16 -15.36
N SER A 35 4.23 9.47 -14.12
CA SER A 35 5.22 8.71 -13.36
C SER A 35 4.77 7.27 -13.11
N HIS A 36 3.47 7.07 -12.82
CA HIS A 36 2.89 5.77 -12.50
C HIS A 36 2.14 5.12 -13.67
N LYS A 37 2.45 5.52 -14.90
CA LYS A 37 1.73 5.07 -16.10
C LYS A 37 1.77 3.56 -16.26
N GLN A 38 2.91 2.93 -15.97
CA GLN A 38 3.08 1.49 -16.16
C GLN A 38 2.25 0.70 -15.16
N GLU A 39 2.19 1.16 -13.91
CA GLU A 39 1.40 0.57 -12.84
C GLU A 39 -0.10 0.67 -13.14
N ILE A 40 -0.55 1.80 -13.68
CA ILE A 40 -1.94 1.97 -14.14
C ILE A 40 -2.23 1.04 -15.33
N TYR A 41 -1.29 0.84 -16.25
CA TYR A 41 -1.47 -0.14 -17.32
C TYR A 41 -1.51 -1.58 -16.82
N ASN A 42 -0.74 -1.90 -15.78
CA ASN A 42 -0.76 -3.21 -15.16
C ASN A 42 -2.10 -3.44 -14.45
N SER A 43 -2.68 -2.43 -13.79
CA SER A 43 -4.00 -2.57 -13.16
C SER A 43 -5.13 -2.81 -14.17
N PHE A 44 -5.00 -2.32 -15.41
CA PHE A 44 -5.94 -2.64 -16.49
C PHE A 44 -5.78 -4.08 -17.01
N LYS A 45 -4.58 -4.67 -16.89
CA LYS A 45 -4.29 -6.04 -17.35
C LYS A 45 -4.73 -7.08 -16.32
N TYR A 46 -4.51 -6.80 -15.03
CA TYR A 46 -4.78 -7.73 -13.95
C TYR A 46 -5.99 -7.25 -13.13
N ASP A 47 -7.18 -7.59 -13.60
CA ASP A 47 -8.44 -7.10 -13.04
C ASP A 47 -8.94 -7.86 -11.80
N THR A 48 -8.31 -9.00 -11.51
CA THR A 48 -8.57 -9.80 -10.30
C THR A 48 -8.03 -9.15 -9.04
N TYR A 49 -7.04 -8.25 -9.16
CA TYR A 49 -6.52 -7.51 -8.01
C TYR A 49 -7.37 -6.28 -7.75
N THR A 50 -7.93 -6.22 -6.54
CA THR A 50 -8.67 -5.08 -6.05
C THR A 50 -7.90 -4.38 -4.93
N ASN A 51 -8.24 -3.12 -4.67
CA ASN A 51 -7.67 -2.37 -3.55
C ASN A 51 -8.24 -2.81 -2.19
N GLY A 52 -9.26 -3.68 -2.15
CA GLY A 52 -9.99 -4.06 -0.93
C GLY A 52 -9.09 -4.56 0.21
N PRO A 53 -8.16 -5.50 -0.01
CA PRO A 53 -7.24 -5.95 1.04
C PRO A 53 -6.34 -4.84 1.60
N VAL A 54 -5.87 -3.93 0.73
CA VAL A 54 -5.01 -2.80 1.13
C VAL A 54 -5.82 -1.77 1.93
N GLU A 55 -7.03 -1.45 1.47
CA GLU A 55 -7.96 -0.55 2.14
C GLU A 55 -8.38 -1.08 3.51
N GLY A 56 -8.73 -2.36 3.59
CA GLY A 56 -9.08 -3.04 4.85
C GLY A 56 -7.92 -3.01 5.85
N THR A 57 -6.71 -3.27 5.38
CA THR A 57 -5.49 -3.19 6.20
C THR A 57 -5.27 -1.76 6.72
N ASN A 58 -5.32 -0.76 5.84
CA ASN A 58 -5.16 0.65 6.21
C ASN A 58 -6.24 1.11 7.19
N ASN A 59 -7.49 0.69 7.01
CA ASN A 59 -8.57 0.99 7.93
C ASN A 59 -8.32 0.39 9.32
N LYS A 60 -7.91 -0.90 9.38
CA LYS A 60 -7.58 -1.55 10.66
C LYS A 60 -6.45 -0.84 11.39
N ILE A 61 -5.39 -0.43 10.68
CA ILE A 61 -4.28 0.35 11.27
C ILE A 61 -4.77 1.70 11.80
N LYS A 62 -5.62 2.40 11.04
CA LYS A 62 -6.23 3.67 11.49
C LYS A 62 -7.09 3.48 12.74
N VAL A 63 -7.88 2.41 12.81
CA VAL A 63 -8.67 2.05 14.01
C VAL A 63 -7.75 1.81 15.21
N ILE A 64 -6.68 1.01 15.06
CA ILE A 64 -5.71 0.76 16.12
C ILE A 64 -5.08 2.07 16.64
N LYS A 65 -4.70 2.96 15.73
CA LYS A 65 -4.14 4.27 16.10
C LYS A 65 -5.14 5.11 16.90
N ARG A 66 -6.41 5.12 16.48
CA ARG A 66 -7.48 5.89 17.12
C ARG A 66 -7.86 5.35 18.50
N THR A 67 -8.03 4.04 18.64
CA THR A 67 -8.43 3.42 19.91
C THR A 67 -7.33 3.44 20.96
N ALA A 68 -6.07 3.53 20.54
CA ALA A 68 -4.93 3.69 21.44
C ALA A 68 -4.66 5.15 21.84
N TYR A 69 -5.46 6.12 21.37
CA TYR A 69 -5.21 7.57 21.54
C TYR A 69 -3.83 8.04 21.05
N GLY A 70 -3.28 7.32 20.06
CA GLY A 70 -1.93 7.54 19.55
C GLY A 70 -0.85 6.78 20.33
N PHE A 71 0.15 6.29 19.60
CA PHE A 71 1.33 5.66 20.20
C PHE A 71 2.46 6.68 20.30
N ARG A 72 3.10 6.77 21.47
CA ARG A 72 4.31 7.59 21.68
C ARG A 72 5.54 6.98 21.01
N ASN A 73 5.59 5.65 20.91
CA ASN A 73 6.71 4.90 20.34
C ASN A 73 6.25 4.09 19.11
N PHE A 74 6.91 4.32 17.97
CA PHE A 74 6.62 3.61 16.72
C PHE A 74 6.89 2.10 16.82
N PHE A 75 7.89 1.67 17.58
CA PHE A 75 8.15 0.25 17.81
C PHE A 75 6.94 -0.45 18.43
N ASN A 76 6.36 0.14 19.48
CA ASN A 76 5.16 -0.40 20.12
C ASN A 76 3.96 -0.40 19.17
N PHE A 77 3.82 0.65 18.36
CA PHE A 77 2.77 0.70 17.33
C PHE A 77 2.94 -0.43 16.30
N ARG A 78 4.17 -0.64 15.81
CA ARG A 78 4.51 -1.70 14.86
C ARG A 78 4.19 -3.08 15.44
N ILE A 79 4.59 -3.35 16.69
CA ILE A 79 4.27 -4.62 17.36
C ILE A 79 2.75 -4.81 17.46
N ARG A 80 1.99 -3.78 17.86
CA ARG A 80 0.53 -3.86 17.92
C ARG A 80 -0.10 -4.16 16.55
N ILE A 81 0.39 -3.57 15.47
CA ILE A 81 -0.07 -3.86 14.10
C ILE A 81 0.20 -5.31 13.73
N LEU A 82 1.42 -5.81 13.97
CA LEU A 82 1.81 -7.19 13.64
C LEU A 82 0.98 -8.22 14.42
N LEU A 83 0.63 -7.92 15.68
CA LEU A 83 -0.26 -8.75 16.49
C LEU A 83 -1.71 -8.72 15.98
N ALA A 84 -2.20 -7.56 15.56
CA ALA A 84 -3.58 -7.38 15.09
C ALA A 84 -3.82 -7.90 13.66
N LEU A 85 -2.75 -8.07 12.86
CA LEU A 85 -2.77 -8.55 11.48
C LEU A 85 -1.85 -9.77 11.30
N PRO A 86 -2.11 -10.88 12.03
CA PRO A 86 -1.16 -12.00 12.17
C PRO A 86 -0.94 -12.78 10.88
N ASN A 87 -1.90 -12.76 9.95
CA ASN A 87 -1.87 -13.53 8.70
C ASN A 87 -1.22 -12.75 7.55
N THR A 88 -0.73 -11.54 7.79
CA THR A 88 0.03 -10.81 6.76
C THR A 88 1.40 -11.46 6.59
N TYR A 89 1.92 -11.45 5.36
CA TYR A 89 3.26 -11.97 5.06
C TYR A 89 4.33 -11.38 6.00
N ILE A 90 4.23 -10.08 6.28
CA ILE A 90 5.15 -9.37 7.18
C ILE A 90 5.04 -9.88 8.63
N ALA A 91 3.83 -10.16 9.13
CA ALA A 91 3.64 -10.68 10.48
C ALA A 91 4.12 -12.13 10.61
N ILE A 92 3.86 -12.96 9.60
CA ILE A 92 4.31 -14.36 9.56
C ILE A 92 5.84 -14.42 9.56
N THR A 93 6.49 -13.68 8.67
CA THR A 93 7.96 -13.64 8.60
C THR A 93 8.59 -13.08 9.88
N TRP A 94 8.00 -12.04 10.47
CA TRP A 94 8.44 -11.51 11.76
C TRP A 94 8.34 -12.56 12.87
N ARG A 95 7.20 -13.28 12.96
CA ARG A 95 7.00 -14.34 13.97
C ARG A 95 8.00 -15.47 13.79
N ASN A 96 8.20 -15.94 12.56
CA ASN A 96 9.17 -17.00 12.25
C ASN A 96 10.58 -16.62 12.69
N LYS A 97 10.99 -15.36 12.45
CA LYS A 97 12.29 -14.85 12.89
C LYS A 97 12.42 -14.87 14.42
N GLN A 98 11.39 -14.41 15.15
CA GLN A 98 11.40 -14.45 16.61
C GLN A 98 11.51 -15.89 17.15
N THR A 99 10.74 -16.82 16.57
CA THR A 99 10.80 -18.24 16.95
C THR A 99 12.17 -18.85 16.68
N ALA A 100 12.82 -18.50 15.56
CA ALA A 100 14.16 -18.98 15.25
C ALA A 100 15.19 -18.47 16.28
N HIS A 101 15.14 -17.20 16.66
CA HIS A 101 16.01 -16.65 17.71
C HIS A 101 15.78 -17.31 19.06
N ALA A 102 14.51 -17.51 19.47
CA ALA A 102 14.18 -18.16 20.74
C ALA A 102 14.69 -19.61 20.79
N LYS A 103 14.56 -20.36 19.68
CA LYS A 103 15.11 -21.72 19.56
C LYS A 103 16.63 -21.75 19.68
N ALA A 104 17.33 -20.83 19.01
CA ALA A 104 18.79 -20.74 19.09
C ALA A 104 19.27 -20.40 20.52
N GLN A 105 18.55 -19.53 21.23
CA GLN A 105 18.84 -19.20 22.62
C GLN A 105 18.60 -20.39 23.56
N ALA A 106 17.50 -21.12 23.36
CA ALA A 106 17.18 -22.30 24.17
C ALA A 106 18.15 -23.48 23.94
N GLN A 107 18.82 -23.56 22.79
CA GLN A 107 19.87 -24.54 22.51
C GLN A 107 21.24 -24.14 23.08
N ALA A 108 21.42 -22.86 23.41
CA ALA A 108 22.65 -22.31 23.95
C ALA A 108 22.61 -22.14 25.49
N ALA A 109 21.50 -22.50 26.13
CA ALA A 109 21.27 -22.50 27.57
C ALA A 109 21.30 -23.93 28.10
#